data_AF-A0A3D5WCR9-F1
#
_entry.id   AF-A0A3D5WCR9-F1
#
_cell.length_a   1.000
_cell.length_b   1.000
_cell.length_c   1.000
_cell.angle_alpha   90.00
_cell.angle_beta   90.00
_cell.angle_gamma   90.00
#
_symmetry.space_group_name_H-M   'P 1'
#
loop_
_entity.id
_entity.type
_entity.pdbx_description
1 polymer ?
#
loop_
_entity_poly.entity_id
_entity_poly.type
_entity_poly.pdbx_seq_one_letter_code
_entity_poly.pdbx_strand_id
1 'polypeptide(L)'
;MLFHELERDSLVFIDANIFVYHFSKGSRFNPSCTDFFYRVEKGELQGITSTAVIQETSHRLMMVEASSLLDIETKNLPKYLKGHPEVVKKLRSHIVIPTEVIRLNVNILSIDIKTIEKSQQMKTQYGFLSNDALTLQVMKESGIINLASNDTDFNRVKWLKLYQPSPTDQN
;
A
#
# COMPACT_ATOMS: atom_id res chain seq x y z
N MET A 1 -13.27 7.16 7.52
CA MET A 1 -13.67 8.02 6.39
C MET A 1 -13.47 7.23 5.11
N LEU A 2 -14.02 7.68 3.99
CA LEU A 2 -13.96 7.05 2.67
C LEU A 2 -13.20 7.94 1.68
N PHE A 3 -12.63 7.36 0.63
CA PHE A 3 -11.82 8.12 -0.34
C PHE A 3 -12.56 9.30 -0.98
N HIS A 4 -13.86 9.21 -1.21
CA HIS A 4 -14.65 10.30 -1.78
C HIS A 4 -14.79 11.51 -0.83
N GLU A 5 -14.49 11.35 0.46
CA GLU A 5 -14.50 12.44 1.45
C GLU A 5 -13.20 13.26 1.47
N LEU A 6 -12.16 12.82 0.74
CA LEU A 6 -10.92 13.59 0.61
C LEU A 6 -11.19 14.88 -0.17
N GLU A 7 -10.81 16.02 0.39
CA GLU A 7 -10.90 17.32 -0.26
C GLU A 7 -9.79 17.51 -1.30
N ARG A 8 -10.00 18.40 -2.28
CA ARG A 8 -8.96 18.75 -3.27
C ARG A 8 -7.71 19.29 -2.56
N ASP A 9 -6.55 19.08 -3.18
CA ASP A 9 -5.23 19.44 -2.68
C ASP A 9 -4.81 18.71 -1.38
N SER A 10 -5.61 17.76 -0.90
CA SER A 10 -5.25 16.95 0.27
C SER A 10 -3.96 16.18 0.02
N LEU A 11 -3.03 16.30 0.97
CA LEU A 11 -1.83 15.47 1.05
C LEU A 11 -2.18 14.13 1.70
N VAL A 12 -1.98 13.03 0.97
CA VAL A 12 -2.41 11.69 1.40
C VAL A 12 -1.27 10.71 1.29
N PHE A 13 -0.93 10.05 2.40
CA PHE A 13 -0.02 8.91 2.37
C PHE A 13 -0.79 7.66 1.93
N ILE A 14 -0.23 6.92 0.97
CA ILE A 14 -0.87 5.76 0.34
C ILE A 14 -0.15 4.50 0.80
N ASP A 15 -0.92 3.59 1.41
CA ASP A 15 -0.45 2.32 1.94
C ASP A 15 -0.43 1.21 0.88
N ALA A 16 0.31 0.12 1.16
CA ALA A 16 0.52 -0.98 0.22
C ALA A 16 -0.78 -1.67 -0.20
N ASN A 17 -1.74 -1.82 0.72
CA ASN A 17 -3.00 -2.50 0.43
C ASN A 17 -3.82 -1.78 -0.66
N ILE A 18 -3.73 -0.45 -0.75
CA ILE A 18 -4.46 0.35 -1.74
C ILE A 18 -3.90 0.14 -3.13
N PHE A 19 -2.58 0.12 -3.29
CA PHE A 19 -1.95 -0.26 -4.55
C PHE A 19 -2.31 -1.70 -4.95
N VAL A 20 -2.23 -2.64 -4.01
CA VAL A 20 -2.57 -4.05 -4.28
C VAL A 20 -4.00 -4.17 -4.80
N TYR A 21 -4.96 -3.48 -4.20
CA TYR A 21 -6.35 -3.49 -4.66
C TYR A 21 -6.52 -2.84 -6.03
N HIS A 22 -5.84 -1.73 -6.30
CA HIS A 22 -5.88 -1.07 -7.62
C HIS A 22 -5.32 -1.95 -8.75
N PHE A 23 -4.21 -2.65 -8.51
CA PHE A 23 -3.62 -3.52 -9.52
C PHE A 23 -4.31 -4.90 -9.62
N SER A 24 -5.10 -5.28 -8.61
CA SER A 24 -5.85 -6.55 -8.60
C SER A 24 -7.29 -6.35 -9.07
N LYS A 25 -7.57 -6.56 -10.36
CA LYS A 25 -8.91 -6.37 -10.97
C LYS A 25 -10.03 -7.16 -10.29
N GLY A 26 -9.72 -8.31 -9.68
CA GLY A 26 -10.69 -9.14 -8.95
C GLY A 26 -11.03 -8.63 -7.54
N SER A 27 -10.35 -7.59 -7.05
CA SER A 27 -10.64 -7.03 -5.72
C SER A 27 -11.95 -6.26 -5.74
N ARG A 28 -12.84 -6.52 -4.77
CA ARG A 28 -14.06 -5.72 -4.54
C ARG A 28 -13.78 -4.24 -4.23
N PHE A 29 -12.55 -3.91 -3.87
CA PHE A 29 -12.11 -2.53 -3.61
C PHE A 29 -11.48 -1.87 -4.83
N ASN A 30 -11.27 -2.62 -5.93
CA ASN A 30 -10.60 -2.15 -7.13
C ASN A 30 -11.25 -0.88 -7.71
N PRO A 31 -12.59 -0.77 -7.85
CA PRO A 31 -13.20 0.42 -8.43
C PRO A 31 -12.95 1.67 -7.58
N SER A 32 -13.11 1.57 -6.26
CA SER A 32 -12.86 2.69 -5.34
C SER A 32 -11.39 3.11 -5.31
N CYS A 33 -10.45 2.16 -5.35
CA CYS A 33 -9.02 2.48 -5.41
C CYS A 33 -8.63 3.10 -6.76
N THR A 34 -9.23 2.64 -7.85
CA THR A 34 -8.98 3.17 -9.20
C THR A 34 -9.47 4.61 -9.34
N ASP A 35 -10.66 4.93 -8.83
CA ASP A 35 -11.15 6.32 -8.77
C ASP A 35 -10.24 7.21 -7.92
N PHE A 36 -9.80 6.71 -6.75
CA PHE A 36 -8.83 7.41 -5.92
C PHE A 36 -7.52 7.72 -6.67
N PHE A 37 -6.92 6.74 -7.35
CA PHE A 37 -5.70 6.97 -8.12
C PHE A 37 -5.92 7.87 -9.34
N TYR A 38 -7.09 7.84 -9.97
CA TYR A 38 -7.43 8.79 -11.03
C TYR A 38 -7.40 10.24 -10.52
N ARG A 39 -7.92 10.50 -9.31
CA ARG A 39 -7.85 11.83 -8.67
C ARG A 39 -6.40 12.25 -8.37
N VAL A 40 -5.56 11.32 -7.92
CA VAL A 40 -4.12 11.58 -7.71
C VAL A 40 -3.41 11.89 -9.03
N GLU A 41 -3.65 11.08 -10.06
CA GLU A 41 -3.05 11.24 -11.40
C GLU A 41 -3.42 12.60 -12.02
N LYS A 42 -4.66 13.06 -11.81
CA LYS A 42 -5.13 14.39 -12.27
C LYS A 42 -4.61 15.56 -11.43
N GLY A 43 -3.86 15.29 -10.37
CA GLY A 43 -3.35 16.31 -9.44
C GLY A 43 -4.45 16.91 -8.55
N GLU A 44 -5.61 16.27 -8.45
CA GLU A 44 -6.67 16.70 -7.52
C GLU A 44 -6.29 16.37 -6.07
N LEU A 45 -5.56 15.28 -5.87
CA LEU A 45 -5.01 14.85 -4.60
C LEU A 45 -3.48 14.76 -4.71
N GLN A 46 -2.77 15.10 -3.65
CA GLN A 46 -1.32 14.94 -3.59
C GLN A 46 -0.97 13.60 -2.96
N GLY A 47 -0.70 12.60 -3.81
CA GLY A 47 -0.34 11.25 -3.39
C GLY A 47 1.13 11.14 -2.96
N ILE A 48 1.37 10.61 -1.77
CA ILE A 48 2.70 10.30 -1.25
C ILE A 48 2.76 8.83 -0.83
N THR A 49 3.88 8.16 -1.06
CA THR A 49 4.18 6.86 -0.46
C THR A 49 5.66 6.74 -0.12
N SER A 50 6.13 5.56 0.29
CA SER A 50 7.54 5.33 0.64
C SER A 50 8.14 4.16 -0.12
N THR A 51 9.47 4.12 -0.22
CA THR A 51 10.18 3.00 -0.85
C THR A 51 9.88 1.65 -0.18
N ALA A 52 9.61 1.61 1.14
CA ALA A 52 9.19 0.38 1.82
C ALA A 52 7.80 -0.07 1.36
N VAL A 53 6.84 0.84 1.21
CA VAL A 53 5.49 0.52 0.71
C VAL A 53 5.56 0.01 -0.73
N ILE A 54 6.44 0.56 -1.58
CA ILE A 54 6.64 0.06 -2.94
C ILE A 54 7.19 -1.37 -2.94
N GLN A 55 8.17 -1.67 -2.09
CA GLN A 55 8.70 -3.02 -1.96
C GLN A 55 7.65 -4.00 -1.43
N GLU A 56 6.86 -3.61 -0.43
CA GLU A 56 5.76 -4.43 0.08
C GLU A 56 4.70 -4.69 -1.00
N THR A 57 4.28 -3.65 -1.71
CA THR A 57 3.31 -3.76 -2.81
C THR A 57 3.81 -4.73 -3.89
N SER A 58 5.08 -4.60 -4.29
CA SER A 58 5.71 -5.47 -5.28
C SER A 58 5.71 -6.92 -4.83
N HIS A 59 6.07 -7.18 -3.57
CA HIS A 59 6.02 -8.51 -2.99
C HIS A 59 4.60 -9.07 -2.94
N ARG A 60 3.61 -8.29 -2.49
CA ARG A 60 2.22 -8.74 -2.38
C ARG A 60 1.60 -9.06 -3.74
N LEU A 61 1.88 -8.27 -4.78
CA LEU A 61 1.38 -8.56 -6.12
C LEU A 61 2.05 -9.78 -6.75
N MET A 62 3.34 -10.00 -6.48
CA MET A 62 4.02 -11.26 -6.84
C MET A 62 3.28 -12.46 -6.23
N MET A 63 2.87 -12.37 -4.97
CA MET A 63 2.12 -13.43 -4.29
C MET A 63 0.71 -13.62 -4.87
N VAL A 64 0.02 -12.53 -5.22
CA VAL A 64 -1.30 -12.57 -5.86
C VAL A 64 -1.23 -13.26 -7.23
N GLU A 65 -0.24 -12.91 -8.06
CA GLU A 65 -0.02 -13.55 -9.37
C GLU A 65 0.37 -15.02 -9.22
N ALA A 66 1.26 -15.34 -8.28
CA ALA A 66 1.63 -16.73 -8.03
C ALA A 66 0.41 -17.56 -7.58
N SER A 67 -0.46 -16.99 -6.73
CA SER A 67 -1.68 -17.65 -6.27
C SER A 67 -2.73 -17.85 -7.35
N SER A 68 -2.75 -17.03 -8.41
CA SER A 68 -3.70 -17.20 -9.51
C SER A 68 -3.22 -18.20 -10.57
N LEU A 69 -1.90 -18.42 -10.65
CA LEU A 69 -1.28 -19.36 -11.60
C LEU A 69 -1.06 -20.76 -11.00
N LEU A 70 -0.99 -20.87 -9.68
CA LEU A 70 -0.64 -22.09 -8.97
C LEU A 70 -1.78 -22.49 -8.04
N ASP A 71 -2.14 -23.75 -8.04
CA ASP A 71 -3.09 -24.34 -7.09
C ASP A 71 -2.37 -24.65 -5.75
N ILE A 72 -1.86 -23.60 -5.11
CA ILE A 72 -1.12 -23.68 -3.85
C ILE A 72 -1.71 -22.69 -2.87
N GLU A 73 -2.02 -23.15 -1.66
CA GLU A 73 -2.50 -22.28 -0.58
C GLU A 73 -1.54 -21.11 -0.33
N THR A 74 -2.10 -19.91 -0.13
CA THR A 74 -1.33 -18.67 0.02
C THR A 74 -0.24 -18.74 1.10
N LYS A 75 -0.49 -19.46 2.19
CA LYS A 75 0.47 -19.65 3.30
C LYS A 75 1.72 -20.44 2.90
N ASN A 76 1.61 -21.31 1.90
CA ASN A 76 2.71 -22.19 1.44
C ASN A 76 3.47 -21.61 0.24
N LEU A 77 2.88 -20.64 -0.47
CA LEU A 77 3.48 -20.00 -1.64
C LEU A 77 4.89 -19.45 -1.39
N PRO A 78 5.22 -18.74 -0.29
CA PRO A 78 6.57 -18.19 -0.11
C PRO A 78 7.64 -19.31 -0.07
N LYS A 79 7.32 -20.41 0.62
CA LYS A 79 8.19 -21.59 0.70
C LYS A 79 8.34 -22.26 -0.65
N TYR A 80 7.25 -22.38 -1.40
CA TYR A 80 7.25 -22.97 -2.74
C TYR A 80 8.11 -22.15 -3.72
N LEU A 81 7.86 -20.83 -3.82
CA LEU A 81 8.57 -19.93 -4.72
C LEU A 81 10.08 -19.89 -4.44
N LYS A 82 10.48 -19.97 -3.15
CA LYS A 82 11.90 -20.07 -2.77
C LYS A 82 12.56 -21.35 -3.30
N GLY A 83 11.80 -22.45 -3.38
CA GLY A 83 12.27 -23.71 -3.95
C GLY A 83 12.20 -23.79 -5.48
N HIS A 84 11.50 -22.86 -6.14
CA HIS A 84 11.22 -22.87 -7.57
C HIS A 84 11.54 -21.51 -8.24
N PRO A 85 12.83 -21.12 -8.32
CA PRO A 85 13.23 -19.82 -8.87
C PRO A 85 12.78 -19.58 -10.32
N GLU A 86 12.63 -20.63 -11.11
CA GLU A 86 12.13 -20.60 -12.49
C GLU A 86 10.68 -20.13 -12.58
N VAL A 87 9.87 -20.39 -11.56
CA VAL A 87 8.50 -19.86 -11.45
C VAL A 87 8.56 -18.37 -11.15
N VAL A 88 9.38 -17.95 -10.19
CA VAL A 88 9.57 -16.53 -9.84
C VAL A 88 10.01 -15.72 -11.07
N LYS A 89 10.93 -16.25 -11.88
CA LYS A 89 11.40 -15.63 -13.14
C LYS A 89 10.31 -15.42 -14.19
N LYS A 90 9.16 -16.10 -14.09
CA LYS A 90 8.02 -15.95 -15.01
C LYS A 90 6.98 -14.94 -14.53
N LEU A 91 6.98 -14.60 -13.25
CA LEU A 91 6.07 -13.60 -12.68
C LEU A 91 6.41 -12.21 -13.25
N ARG A 92 5.38 -11.40 -13.52
CA ARG A 92 5.51 -10.10 -14.19
C ARG A 92 4.82 -8.96 -13.46
N SER A 93 3.79 -9.24 -12.66
CA SER A 93 2.96 -8.22 -12.01
C SER A 93 3.76 -7.24 -11.13
N HIS A 94 4.77 -7.75 -10.43
CA HIS A 94 5.62 -6.99 -9.53
C HIS A 94 6.64 -6.08 -10.24
N ILE A 95 6.96 -6.33 -11.50
CA ILE A 95 8.05 -5.63 -12.22
C ILE A 95 7.65 -4.19 -12.55
N VAL A 96 6.38 -3.96 -12.87
CA VAL A 96 5.91 -2.65 -13.35
C VAL A 96 5.63 -1.65 -12.22
N ILE A 97 5.54 -2.12 -10.98
CA ILE A 97 5.01 -1.33 -9.85
C ILE A 97 5.76 -0.01 -9.62
N PRO A 98 7.10 0.03 -9.54
CA PRO A 98 7.80 1.30 -9.34
C PRO A 98 7.52 2.31 -10.46
N THR A 99 7.43 1.84 -11.70
CA THR A 99 7.15 2.70 -12.87
C THR A 99 5.69 3.16 -12.91
N GLU A 100 4.74 2.27 -12.61
CA GLU A 100 3.31 2.60 -12.58
C GLU A 100 3.00 3.62 -11.47
N VAL A 101 3.62 3.49 -10.29
CA VAL A 101 3.43 4.46 -9.21
C VAL A 101 3.86 5.88 -9.64
N ILE A 102 4.97 5.98 -10.39
CA ILE A 102 5.43 7.27 -10.94
C ILE A 102 4.42 7.78 -11.99
N ARG A 103 3.89 6.91 -12.86
CA ARG A 103 2.87 7.28 -13.84
C ARG A 103 1.59 7.81 -13.19
N LEU A 104 1.21 7.25 -12.05
CA LEU A 104 0.07 7.70 -11.24
C LEU A 104 0.30 9.04 -10.54
N ASN A 105 1.43 9.72 -10.79
CA ASN A 105 1.81 11.00 -10.17
C ASN A 105 1.95 10.92 -8.64
N VAL A 106 2.33 9.75 -8.11
CA VAL A 106 2.58 9.56 -6.68
C VAL A 106 4.05 9.87 -6.37
N ASN A 107 4.28 10.74 -5.39
CA ASN A 107 5.62 11.03 -4.89
C ASN A 107 6.12 9.91 -3.96
N ILE A 108 7.37 9.46 -4.15
CA ILE A 108 7.95 8.34 -3.39
C ILE A 108 9.06 8.87 -2.47
N LEU A 109 8.85 8.74 -1.17
CA LEU A 109 9.84 9.11 -0.15
C LEU A 109 10.85 7.97 0.05
N SER A 110 12.13 8.29 -0.04
CA SER A 110 13.20 7.39 0.37
C SER A 110 13.27 7.28 1.90
N ILE A 111 13.36 6.07 2.41
CA ILE A 111 13.51 5.83 3.86
C ILE A 111 14.99 5.72 4.21
N ASP A 112 15.42 6.48 5.23
CA ASP A 112 16.75 6.38 5.81
C ASP A 112 16.78 5.46 7.05
N ILE A 113 17.98 5.08 7.47
CA ILE A 113 18.17 4.21 8.64
C ILE A 113 17.65 4.84 9.94
N LYS A 114 17.72 6.17 10.08
CA LYS A 114 17.27 6.89 11.29
C LYS A 114 15.75 6.83 11.42
N THR A 115 15.02 6.90 10.31
CA THR A 115 13.56 6.69 10.27
C THR A 115 13.22 5.27 10.72
N ILE A 116 13.99 4.26 10.29
CA ILE A 116 13.80 2.85 10.72
C ILE A 116 14.09 2.67 12.21
N GLU A 117 15.12 3.32 12.75
CA GLU A 117 15.43 3.27 14.19
C GLU A 117 14.31 3.90 15.02
N LYS A 118 13.81 5.07 14.61
CA LYS A 118 12.70 5.74 15.31
C LYS A 118 11.40 4.96 15.21
N SER A 119 11.16 4.23 14.11
CA SER A 119 9.94 3.43 13.96
C SER A 119 9.84 2.31 15.00
N GLN A 120 10.97 1.87 15.60
CA GLN A 120 10.91 0.91 16.71
C GLN A 120 10.16 1.47 17.93
N GLN A 121 10.24 2.79 18.17
CA GLN A 121 9.47 3.44 19.25
C GLN A 121 7.97 3.43 18.95
N MET A 122 7.58 3.55 17.67
CA MET A 122 6.17 3.46 17.25
C MET A 122 5.56 2.08 17.54
N LYS A 123 6.35 1.00 17.40
CA LYS A 123 5.92 -0.36 17.78
C LYS A 123 5.57 -0.44 19.25
N THR A 124 6.45 0.07 20.12
CA THR A 124 6.21 0.05 21.57
C THR A 124 5.04 0.94 21.97
N GLN A 125 4.90 2.11 21.34
CA GLN A 125 3.88 3.10 21.68
C GLN A 125 2.48 2.68 21.24
N TYR A 126 2.33 2.12 20.03
CA TYR A 126 1.03 1.85 19.41
C TYR A 126 0.76 0.36 19.17
N GLY A 127 1.76 -0.52 19.33
CA GLY A 127 1.61 -1.96 19.12
C GLY A 127 1.51 -2.37 17.65
N PHE A 128 2.09 -1.59 16.73
CA PHE A 128 2.09 -1.90 15.29
C PHE A 128 3.11 -2.97 14.90
N LEU A 129 2.81 -3.68 13.81
CA LEU A 129 3.77 -4.53 13.11
C LEU A 129 4.84 -3.68 12.40
N SER A 130 5.89 -4.34 11.91
CA SER A 130 7.11 -3.65 11.46
C SER A 130 6.88 -2.60 10.38
N ASN A 131 6.10 -2.90 9.35
CA ASN A 131 5.88 -1.98 8.24
C ASN A 131 4.90 -0.87 8.61
N ASP A 132 3.84 -1.17 9.37
CA ASP A 132 2.86 -0.15 9.81
C ASP A 132 3.50 0.88 10.73
N ALA A 133 4.38 0.43 11.63
CA ALA A 133 5.17 1.32 12.48
C ALA A 133 6.11 2.23 11.67
N LEU A 134 6.69 1.70 10.59
CA LEU A 134 7.55 2.47 9.68
C LEU A 134 6.74 3.48 8.87
N THR A 135 5.59 3.07 8.32
CA THR A 135 4.62 3.96 7.67
C THR A 135 4.23 5.11 8.60
N LEU A 136 3.88 4.80 9.84
CA LEU A 136 3.51 5.80 10.84
C LEU A 136 4.65 6.79 11.12
N GLN A 137 5.88 6.30 11.25
CA GLN A 137 7.05 7.14 11.48
C GLN A 137 7.31 8.07 10.28
N VAL A 138 7.22 7.56 9.05
CA VAL A 138 7.38 8.36 7.82
C VAL A 138 6.32 9.47 7.74
N MET A 139 5.06 9.13 8.01
CA MET A 139 3.97 10.11 8.03
C MET A 139 4.20 11.20 9.07
N LYS A 140 4.65 10.81 10.28
CA LYS A 140 4.94 11.74 11.37
C LYS A 140 6.08 12.70 11.02
N GLU A 141 7.16 12.21 10.42
CA GLU A 141 8.29 13.05 9.99
C GLU A 141 7.95 13.99 8.84
N SER A 142 7.03 13.56 7.97
CA SER A 142 6.60 14.33 6.79
C SER A 142 5.41 15.26 7.08
N GLY A 143 4.89 15.25 8.30
CA GLY A 143 3.70 16.04 8.69
C GLY A 143 2.41 15.62 7.96
N ILE A 144 2.34 14.41 7.43
CA ILE A 144 1.18 13.91 6.67
C ILE A 144 0.17 13.32 7.65
N ILE A 145 -1.08 13.79 7.61
CA ILE A 145 -2.13 13.35 8.53
C ILE A 145 -3.18 12.44 7.87
N ASN A 146 -3.35 12.50 6.56
CA ASN A 146 -4.32 11.67 5.84
C ASN A 146 -3.64 10.37 5.40
N LEU A 147 -4.22 9.23 5.76
CA LEU A 147 -3.78 7.89 5.36
C LEU A 147 -4.85 7.25 4.48
N ALA A 148 -4.47 6.85 3.27
CA ALA A 148 -5.23 5.92 2.45
C ALA A 148 -4.77 4.50 2.77
N SER A 149 -5.57 3.77 3.55
CA SER A 149 -5.34 2.36 3.89
C SER A 149 -6.67 1.69 4.20
N ASN A 150 -6.76 0.38 3.99
CA ASN A 150 -7.88 -0.42 4.47
C ASN A 150 -7.58 -1.13 5.80
N ASP A 151 -6.44 -0.86 6.43
CA ASP A 151 -6.09 -1.41 7.74
C ASP A 151 -6.68 -0.55 8.86
N THR A 152 -7.63 -1.11 9.60
CA THR A 152 -8.33 -0.42 10.68
C THR A 152 -7.47 -0.22 11.93
N ASP A 153 -6.32 -0.88 12.06
CA ASP A 153 -5.43 -0.73 13.22
C ASP A 153 -4.89 0.71 13.33
N PHE A 154 -4.78 1.44 12.22
CA PHE A 154 -4.41 2.85 12.22
C PHE A 154 -5.40 3.76 12.96
N ASN A 155 -6.64 3.33 13.19
CA ASN A 155 -7.61 4.10 14.00
C ASN A 155 -7.14 4.30 15.46
N ARG A 156 -6.16 3.52 15.93
CA ARG A 156 -5.55 3.67 17.25
C ARG A 156 -4.74 4.97 17.36
N VAL A 157 -4.38 5.59 16.24
CA VAL A 157 -3.57 6.80 16.17
C VAL A 157 -4.45 8.03 16.03
N LYS A 158 -4.65 8.77 17.13
CA LYS A 158 -5.58 9.90 17.19
C LYS A 158 -5.27 11.08 16.24
N TRP A 159 -4.00 11.24 15.84
CA TRP A 159 -3.59 12.34 14.96
C TRP A 159 -3.72 12.00 13.47
N LEU A 160 -4.01 10.73 13.15
CA LEU A 160 -4.24 10.28 11.78
C LEU A 160 -5.72 10.38 11.40
N LYS A 161 -5.95 10.67 10.12
CA LYS A 161 -7.24 10.57 9.46
C LYS A 161 -7.17 9.39 8.49
N LEU A 162 -7.82 8.28 8.84
CA LEU A 162 -7.87 7.07 8.01
C LEU A 162 -9.03 7.15 6.99
N TYR A 163 -8.68 7.07 5.72
CA TYR A 163 -9.59 6.97 4.58
C TYR A 163 -9.49 5.58 3.97
N GLN A 164 -10.64 4.92 3.81
CA GLN A 164 -10.76 3.55 3.33
C GLN A 164 -11.42 3.51 1.95
N PRO A 165 -11.15 2.49 1.14
CA PRO A 165 -11.91 2.24 -0.08
C PRO A 165 -13.30 1.72 0.25
N SER A 166 -14.29 2.13 -0.55
CA SER A 166 -15.63 1.54 -0.51
C SER A 166 -15.61 0.19 -1.25
N PRO A 167 -16.13 -0.90 -0.66
CA PRO A 167 -16.32 -2.14 -1.39
C PRO A 167 -17.45 -1.96 -2.42
N THR A 168 -17.33 -2.55 -3.61
CA THR A 168 -18.49 -2.77 -4.46
C THR A 168 -19.28 -3.96 -3.96
N ASP A 169 -20.60 -3.79 -3.82
CA ASP A 169 -21.51 -4.90 -3.58
C ASP A 169 -21.39 -5.91 -4.72
N GLN A 170 -21.01 -7.15 -4.39
CA GLN A 170 -21.14 -8.27 -5.31
C GLN A 170 -22.59 -8.72 -5.23
N ASN A 171 -23.39 -8.37 -6.25
CA ASN A 171 -24.66 -9.05 -6.51
C ASN A 171 -24.40 -10.52 -6.83
#